data_AF-A0A9D9PXA7-F1
#
_entry.id   AF-A0A9D9PXA7-F1
#
_cell.length_a   1.000
_cell.length_b   1.000
_cell.length_c   1.000
_cell.angle_alpha   90.00
_cell.angle_beta   90.00
_cell.angle_gamma   90.00
#
_symmetry.space_group_name_H-M   'P 1'
#
loop_
_entity.id
_entity.type
_entity.pdbx_description
1 polymer ?
#
loop_
_entity_poly.entity_id
_entity_poly.type
_entity_poly.pdbx_seq_one_letter_code
_entity_poly.pdbx_strand_id
1 'polypeptide(L)' 'DKETELKKTLTEVYDALKEKGYNPVNQIVGYILSEDPTYITTYNNARSLIRHIDRDELLQVLVKNYLQE' A
#
# COMPACT_ATOMS: atom_id res chain seq x y z
N ASP A 1 -8.65 12.33 -9.58
CA ASP A 1 -7.64 12.63 -8.54
C ASP A 1 -6.79 11.41 -8.23
N LYS A 2 -5.53 11.41 -8.69
CA LYS A 2 -4.59 10.29 -8.51
C LYS A 2 -4.42 9.89 -7.05
N GLU A 3 -4.43 10.87 -6.13
CA GLU A 3 -4.34 10.62 -4.69
C GLU A 3 -5.53 9.81 -4.15
N THR A 4 -6.73 10.05 -4.68
CA THR A 4 -7.94 9.30 -4.29
C THR A 4 -7.84 7.84 -4.75
N GLU A 5 -7.32 7.59 -5.96
CA GLU A 5 -7.09 6.22 -6.43
C GLU A 5 -6.02 5.53 -5.60
N LEU A 6 -4.90 6.21 -5.32
CA LEU A 6 -3.83 5.67 -4.49
C LEU A 6 -4.31 5.31 -3.08
N LYS A 7 -5.09 6.19 -2.46
CA LYS A 7 -5.72 5.95 -1.16
C LYS A 7 -6.67 4.75 -1.21
N LYS A 8 -7.47 4.63 -2.27
CA LYS A 8 -8.37 3.49 -2.46
C LYS A 8 -7.58 2.19 -2.57
N THR A 9 -6.54 2.15 -3.39
CA THR A 9 -5.70 0.96 -3.56
C THR A 9 -5.00 0.56 -2.26
N LEU A 10 -4.42 1.51 -1.52
CA LEU A 10 -3.84 1.23 -0.21
C LEU A 10 -4.86 0.68 0.78
N THR A 11 -6.10 1.18 0.75
CA THR A 11 -7.20 0.70 1.59
C THR A 11 -7.54 -0.76 1.26
N GLU A 12 -7.66 -1.10 -0.02
CA GLU A 12 -7.92 -2.48 -0.47
C GLU A 12 -6.80 -3.44 -0.04
N VAL A 13 -5.53 -3.01 -0.15
CA VAL A 13 -4.37 -3.79 0.30
C VAL A 13 -4.38 -3.98 1.82
N TYR A 14 -4.68 -2.91 2.56
CA TYR A 14 -4.78 -2.93 4.03
C TYR A 14 -5.83 -3.95 4.49
N ASP A 15 -7.02 -3.91 3.90
CA ASP A 15 -8.12 -4.81 4.24
C ASP A 15 -7.79 -6.26 3.88
N ALA A 16 -7.20 -6.51 2.71
CA ALA A 16 -6.77 -7.85 2.31
C ALA A 16 -5.72 -8.45 3.27
N LEU A 17 -4.77 -7.63 3.75
CA LEU A 17 -3.78 -8.04 4.75
C LEU A 17 -4.44 -8.37 6.09
N LYS A 18 -5.36 -7.50 6.54
CA LYS A 18 -6.09 -7.68 7.80
C LYS A 18 -6.95 -8.94 7.78
N GLU A 19 -7.66 -9.21 6.68
CA GLU A 19 -8.50 -10.41 6.55
C GLU A 19 -7.69 -11.70 6.61
N LYS A 20 -6.44 -11.68 6.10
CA LYS A 20 -5.53 -12.83 6.20
C LYS A 20 -4.78 -12.92 7.54
N GLY A 21 -5.06 -12.02 8.48
CA GLY A 21 -4.47 -12.05 9.82
C GLY A 21 -3.05 -11.48 9.88
N TYR A 22 -2.59 -10.79 8.84
CA TYR A 22 -1.33 -10.05 8.89
C TYR A 22 -1.51 -8.71 9.60
N ASN A 23 -0.41 -8.15 10.13
CA ASN A 23 -0.37 -6.75 10.55
C ASN A 23 -0.18 -5.86 9.30
N PRO A 24 -1.21 -5.13 8.83
CA PRO A 24 -1.13 -4.45 7.55
C PRO A 24 -0.06 -3.35 7.51
N VAL A 25 0.11 -2.63 8.62
CA VAL A 25 1.09 -1.54 8.72
C VAL A 25 2.51 -2.07 8.56
N ASN A 26 2.86 -3.12 9.30
CA ASN A 26 4.19 -3.72 9.22
C ASN A 26 4.50 -4.27 7.81
N GLN A 27 3.51 -4.89 7.17
CA GLN A 27 3.68 -5.45 5.82
C GLN A 27 3.82 -4.36 4.75
N ILE A 28 3.03 -3.29 4.82
CA ILE A 28 3.13 -2.16 3.89
C ILE A 28 4.47 -1.44 4.08
N VAL A 29 4.90 -1.21 5.33
CA VAL A 29 6.23 -0.63 5.62
C VAL A 29 7.34 -1.53 5.08
N GLY A 30 7.26 -2.84 5.30
CA GLY A 30 8.23 -3.80 4.77
C GLY A 30 8.31 -3.77 3.24
N TYR A 31 7.16 -3.72 2.56
CA TYR A 31 7.09 -3.58 1.10
C TYR A 31 7.69 -2.25 0.62
N ILE A 32 7.37 -1.12 1.25
CA ILE A 32 7.90 0.20 0.84
C ILE A 32 9.42 0.25 0.94
N LEU A 33 10.00 -0.32 2.00
CA LEU A 33 11.45 -0.30 2.25
C LEU A 33 12.23 -1.28 1.37
N SER A 34 11.66 -2.45 1.05
CA SER A 34 12.36 -3.53 0.37
C SER A 34 11.97 -3.74 -1.09
N GLU A 35 10.82 -3.22 -1.51
CA GLU A 35 10.12 -3.57 -2.76
C GLU A 35 9.81 -5.06 -2.93
N ASP A 36 9.98 -5.88 -1.89
CA ASP A 36 9.71 -7.30 -1.96
C ASP A 36 8.19 -7.56 -1.90
N PRO A 37 7.56 -8.04 -2.98
CA PRO A 37 6.12 -8.26 -3.04
C PRO A 37 5.65 -9.40 -2.12
N THR A 38 6.55 -10.18 -1.51
CA THR A 38 6.19 -11.26 -0.56
C THR A 38 5.57 -10.71 0.73
N TYR A 39 5.86 -9.47 1.11
CA TYR A 39 5.19 -8.77 2.22
C TYR A 39 3.69 -8.61 1.97
N ILE A 40 3.24 -8.59 0.73
CA ILE A 40 1.84 -8.36 0.37
C ILE A 40 1.17 -9.69 -0.01
N THR A 41 0.02 -9.96 0.58
CA THR A 41 -0.78 -11.16 0.28
C THR A 41 -1.26 -11.17 -1.18
N THR A 42 -1.39 -12.36 -1.78
CA THR A 42 -2.04 -12.51 -3.09
C THR A 42 -3.56 -12.45 -3.02
N TYR A 43 -4.13 -12.48 -1.82
CA TYR A 43 -5.57 -12.43 -1.61
C TYR A 43 -6.18 -11.11 -2.14
N ASN A 44 -7.38 -11.19 -2.71
CA ASN A 44 -8.12 -10.08 -3.32
C ASN A 44 -7.28 -9.20 -4.24
N ASN A 45 -6.34 -9.81 -4.97
CA ASN A 45 -5.47 -9.13 -5.92
C ASN A 45 -4.57 -8.04 -5.31
N ALA A 46 -4.42 -8.00 -3.97
CA ALA A 46 -3.69 -6.94 -3.25
C ALA A 46 -2.24 -6.79 -3.74
N ARG A 47 -1.53 -7.90 -3.94
CA ARG A 47 -0.16 -7.89 -4.47
C ARG A 47 -0.07 -7.28 -5.87
N SER A 48 -1.02 -7.56 -6.75
CA SER A 48 -1.00 -6.95 -8.08
C SER A 48 -1.30 -5.46 -7.98
N LEU A 49 -2.34 -5.09 -7.23
CA LEU A 49 -2.78 -3.71 -7.04
C LEU A 49 -1.65 -2.78 -6.61
N ILE A 50 -0.92 -3.14 -5.54
CA ILE A 50 0.17 -2.29 -5.01
C ILE A 50 1.40 -2.22 -5.94
N ARG A 51 1.60 -3.23 -6.80
CA ARG A 51 2.70 -3.24 -7.78
C ARG A 51 2.47 -2.31 -8.98
N HIS A 52 1.24 -1.83 -9.18
CA HIS A 52 0.93 -0.84 -10.21
C HIS A 52 1.10 0.59 -9.73
N ILE A 53 1.37 0.80 -8.44
CA ILE A 53 1.63 2.12 -7.87
C ILE A 53 3.11 2.44 -8.05
N ASP A 54 3.41 3.64 -8.55
CA ASP A 54 4.75 4.21 -8.52
C ASP A 54 5.13 4.50 -7.06
N ARG A 55 6.26 3.95 -6.60
CA ARG A 55 6.69 4.07 -5.20
C ARG A 55 7.00 5.51 -4.80
N ASP A 56 7.56 6.30 -5.71
CA ASP A 56 7.92 7.69 -5.43
C ASP A 56 6.65 8.55 -5.33
N GLU A 57 5.66 8.29 -6.19
CA GLU A 57 4.32 8.89 -6.10
C GLU A 57 3.64 8.54 -4.77
N LEU A 58 3.70 7.26 -4.36
CA LEU A 58 3.20 6.80 -3.05
C LEU A 58 3.83 7.55 -1.89
N LEU A 59 5.17 7.60 -1.84
CA LEU A 59 5.89 8.26 -0.76
C LEU A 59 5.59 9.76 -0.73
N GLN A 60 5.52 10.42 -1.88
CA GLN A 60 5.17 11.82 -1.97
C GLN A 60 3.78 12.09 -1.39
N VAL A 61 2.78 11.29 -1.77
CA VAL A 61 1.40 11.42 -1.26
C VAL A 61 1.34 11.17 0.25
N LEU A 62 2.05 10.16 0.75
CA LEU A 62 2.09 9.86 2.19
C LEU A 62 2.69 11.01 3.01
N VAL A 63 3.81 11.59 2.55
CA VAL A 63 4.46 12.71 3.23
C VAL A 63 3.58 13.96 3.21
N LYS A 64 3.01 14.31 2.06
CA LYS A 64 2.07 15.44 1.92
C LYS A 64 0.89 15.32 2.88
N ASN A 65 0.22 14.16 2.86
CA ASN A 65 -0.92 13.90 3.75
C ASN A 65 -0.54 13.94 5.24
N TYR A 66 0.66 13.46 5.60
CA TYR A 66 1.15 13.52 6.97
C TYR A 66 1.39 14.97 7.44
N LEU A 67 1.92 15.82 6.55
CA LEU A 67 2.19 17.23 6.82
C LEU A 67 0.98 18.16 6.60
N GLN A 68 -0.13 17.64 6.08
CA GLN A 68 -1.33 18.40 5.71
C GLN A 68 -1.07 19.48 4.63
N GLU A 69 -0.23 19.14 3.65
CA GLU A 69 0.07 19.94 2.45
C GLU A 69 -0.65 19.41 1.20
#